data_AF-A0A9N9MFR6-F1
#
_entry.id   AF-A0A9N9MFR6-F1
#
_cell.length_a   1.000
_cell.length_b   1.000
_cell.length_c   1.000
_cell.angle_alpha   90.00
_cell.angle_beta   90.00
_cell.angle_gamma   90.00
#
_symmetry.space_group_name_H-M   'P 1'
#
loop_
_entity.id
_entity.type
_entity.pdbx_description
1 polymer ?
#
loop_
_entity_poly.entity_id
_entity_poly.type
_entity_poly.pdbx_seq_one_letter_code
_entity_poly.pdbx_strand_id
1 'polypeptide(L)'
;MLWKIFGFFLILGTCLAEIELPNHPTNLDEVPAIKQRCEEKGKTDTYDRLKVAINETRKCLETKIDPTKVKDELEEAKKTGSMDEVFSKYCNKRSEYKECILKTVNVTKECMDESESNAVDTVIRVIEEIGDFACYRDGDRLAMFIAEGGSECVSSRSEQIKTCINETLKIDTSSISFTSLPTNLPNWKIDKKKCDDLKTIQDCVVTDLEKNCKDTTPANIIDALFKFVKKTTCKNIKKRNTHHWKIKRDLNIHAIRMINSSAIHQRFAEECKKNGGEEAYDQFWNALHNSQSCFEHNRIFVTPKQEYLNTLRRCTDDHVTKLESCFPDDLKFYPKLLIEVVEALIGFSYDHLNLNKLTPQSDIVFCLQRLRTSGAVQNLSECIQGKTPVQSDVLNYQLPNKTSVCKLWGEMDECFNNFIKRTCAPDIAVDVILGNFTEALLKPCRT
;
A
#
# COMPACT_ATOMS: atom_id res chain seq x y z
N MET A 1 -22.68 -10.26 -19.39
CA MET A 1 -22.03 -11.34 -18.60
C MET A 1 -20.83 -10.85 -17.79
N LEU A 2 -19.97 -9.96 -18.31
CA LEU A 2 -18.86 -9.31 -17.57
C LEU A 2 -19.25 -8.58 -16.29
N TRP A 3 -20.41 -7.93 -16.26
CA TRP A 3 -20.85 -7.22 -15.05
C TRP A 3 -21.35 -8.14 -13.94
N LYS A 4 -21.64 -9.42 -14.22
CA LYS A 4 -21.93 -10.39 -13.15
C LYS A 4 -20.67 -10.77 -12.37
N ILE A 5 -19.50 -10.66 -13.01
CA ILE A 5 -18.21 -10.90 -12.38
C ILE A 5 -17.65 -9.61 -11.76
N PHE A 6 -17.93 -8.46 -12.37
CA PHE A 6 -17.60 -7.17 -11.77
C PHE A 6 -18.52 -6.79 -10.61
N GLY A 7 -19.79 -7.16 -10.67
CA GLY A 7 -20.72 -7.13 -9.56
C GLY A 7 -20.30 -8.09 -8.45
N PHE A 8 -19.71 -9.24 -8.78
CA PHE A 8 -19.18 -10.19 -7.80
C PHE A 8 -18.20 -9.55 -6.81
N PHE A 9 -17.33 -8.63 -7.25
CA PHE A 9 -16.41 -7.92 -6.34
C PHE A 9 -17.02 -6.76 -5.56
N LEU A 10 -18.06 -6.13 -6.10
CA LEU A 10 -18.84 -5.09 -5.43
C LEU A 10 -19.87 -5.67 -4.43
N ILE A 11 -20.23 -6.94 -4.62
CA ILE A 11 -21.29 -7.68 -3.92
C ILE A 11 -20.71 -8.76 -3.00
N LEU A 12 -19.40 -9.04 -3.00
CA LEU A 12 -18.77 -9.94 -2.01
C LEU A 12 -18.93 -9.45 -0.56
N GLY A 13 -19.35 -8.20 -0.34
CA GLY A 13 -19.81 -7.69 0.96
C GLY A 13 -21.33 -7.64 1.14
N THR A 14 -22.14 -7.67 0.09
CA THR A 14 -23.60 -7.55 0.21
C THR A 14 -24.27 -8.75 -0.41
N CYS A 15 -25.10 -9.46 0.37
CA CYS A 15 -26.13 -10.39 -0.11
C CYS A 15 -25.71 -11.88 -0.26
N LEU A 16 -25.50 -12.57 0.87
CA LEU A 16 -25.76 -14.02 0.97
C LEU A 16 -27.20 -14.36 1.36
N ALA A 17 -28.11 -13.38 1.37
CA ALA A 17 -29.54 -13.58 1.47
C ALA A 17 -30.19 -13.20 0.13
N GLU A 18 -30.77 -14.20 -0.53
CA GLU A 18 -31.91 -14.13 -1.44
C GLU A 18 -32.01 -12.86 -2.31
N ILE A 19 -31.07 -12.69 -3.24
CA ILE A 19 -31.44 -12.14 -4.54
C ILE A 19 -31.63 -13.35 -5.43
N GLU A 20 -32.89 -13.71 -5.69
CA GLU A 20 -33.21 -14.43 -6.92
C GLU A 20 -32.61 -13.60 -8.05
N LEU A 21 -31.48 -14.06 -8.60
CA LEU A 21 -30.91 -13.48 -9.79
C LEU A 21 -32.04 -13.50 -10.82
N PRO A 22 -32.57 -12.35 -11.26
CA PRO A 22 -33.68 -12.34 -12.20
C PRO A 22 -33.26 -13.21 -13.39
N ASN A 23 -34.13 -14.11 -13.82
CA ASN A 23 -33.91 -15.00 -14.95
C ASN A 23 -33.27 -14.23 -16.12
N HIS A 24 -32.03 -14.58 -16.50
CA HIS A 24 -31.22 -13.76 -17.41
C HIS A 24 -30.35 -14.62 -18.36
N PRO A 25 -30.02 -14.12 -19.55
CA PRO A 25 -29.92 -14.82 -20.81
C PRO A 25 -28.63 -15.64 -20.78
N THR A 26 -28.75 -16.94 -20.85
CA THR A 26 -27.58 -17.81 -20.86
C THR A 26 -26.66 -17.56 -22.06
N ASN A 27 -27.11 -16.79 -23.06
CA ASN A 27 -26.40 -16.55 -24.30
C ASN A 27 -26.22 -15.04 -24.66
N LEU A 28 -25.02 -14.66 -25.14
CA LEU A 28 -24.74 -13.32 -25.70
C LEU A 28 -25.62 -13.00 -26.92
N ASP A 29 -26.13 -14.05 -27.58
CA ASP A 29 -27.04 -13.95 -28.72
C ASP A 29 -28.41 -13.32 -28.35
N GLU A 30 -28.74 -13.25 -27.06
CA GLU A 30 -29.98 -12.64 -26.56
C GLU A 30 -29.89 -11.12 -26.38
N VAL A 31 -28.73 -10.50 -26.71
CA VAL A 31 -28.53 -9.05 -26.68
C VAL A 31 -28.09 -8.54 -28.07
N PRO A 32 -29.04 -8.33 -29.00
CA PRO A 32 -28.76 -7.95 -30.39
C PRO A 32 -27.89 -6.68 -30.52
N ALA A 33 -28.05 -5.75 -29.57
CA ALA A 33 -27.29 -4.50 -29.52
C ALA A 33 -25.78 -4.71 -29.36
N ILE A 34 -25.33 -5.79 -28.70
CA ILE A 34 -23.89 -6.08 -28.54
C ILE A 34 -23.32 -6.59 -29.86
N LYS A 35 -24.05 -7.47 -30.54
CA LYS A 35 -23.66 -8.01 -31.85
C LYS A 35 -23.49 -6.88 -32.86
N GLN A 36 -24.53 -6.07 -33.02
CA GLN A 36 -24.53 -4.93 -33.93
C GLN A 36 -23.35 -4.00 -33.64
N ARG A 37 -23.10 -3.65 -32.38
CA ARG A 37 -22.02 -2.72 -32.01
C ARG A 37 -20.62 -3.30 -32.26
N CYS A 38 -20.42 -4.59 -31.98
CA CYS A 38 -19.17 -5.27 -32.29
C CYS A 38 -18.92 -5.43 -33.80
N GLU A 39 -19.98 -5.59 -34.59
CA GLU A 39 -19.89 -5.64 -36.06
C GLU A 39 -19.65 -4.24 -36.67
N GLU A 40 -20.22 -3.19 -36.07
CA GLU A 40 -20.05 -1.79 -36.53
C GLU A 40 -18.68 -1.19 -36.15
N LYS A 41 -18.20 -1.42 -34.93
CA LYS A 41 -16.99 -0.79 -34.38
C LYS A 41 -15.77 -1.72 -34.32
N GLY A 42 -16.00 -3.03 -34.25
CA GLY A 42 -14.94 -4.02 -34.11
C GLY A 42 -14.42 -4.55 -35.44
N LYS A 43 -13.46 -5.47 -35.35
CA LYS A 43 -13.02 -6.31 -36.48
C LYS A 43 -14.08 -7.36 -36.81
N THR A 44 -14.04 -7.90 -38.02
CA THR A 44 -15.01 -8.88 -38.56
C THR A 44 -15.25 -10.11 -37.66
N ASP A 45 -14.32 -10.49 -36.79
CA ASP A 45 -14.41 -11.64 -35.89
C ASP A 45 -14.59 -11.29 -34.40
N THR A 46 -14.74 -10.00 -34.06
CA THR A 46 -14.72 -9.51 -32.67
C THR A 46 -15.86 -10.09 -31.84
N TYR A 47 -17.07 -10.17 -32.41
CA TYR A 47 -18.23 -10.73 -31.71
C TYR A 47 -18.05 -12.21 -31.37
N ASP A 48 -17.47 -13.00 -32.29
CA ASP A 48 -17.21 -14.42 -32.06
C ASP A 48 -16.10 -14.61 -31.02
N ARG A 49 -15.03 -13.83 -31.09
CA ARG A 49 -13.98 -13.79 -30.06
C ARG A 49 -14.53 -13.38 -28.70
N LEU A 50 -15.50 -12.47 -28.65
CA LEU A 50 -16.15 -12.04 -27.40
C LEU A 50 -16.96 -13.19 -26.79
N LYS A 51 -17.71 -13.94 -27.59
CA LYS A 51 -18.44 -15.15 -27.12
C LYS A 51 -17.48 -16.18 -26.52
N VAL A 52 -16.37 -16.44 -27.19
CA VAL A 52 -15.32 -17.35 -26.71
C VAL A 52 -14.74 -16.85 -25.40
N ALA A 53 -14.32 -15.57 -25.34
CA ALA A 53 -13.72 -14.98 -24.15
C ALA A 53 -14.68 -15.03 -22.94
N ILE A 54 -15.97 -14.73 -23.13
CA ILE A 54 -16.98 -14.82 -22.06
C ILE A 54 -17.06 -16.25 -21.50
N ASN A 55 -17.08 -17.25 -22.38
CA ASN A 55 -17.15 -18.65 -21.96
C ASN A 55 -15.88 -19.09 -21.23
N GLU A 56 -14.71 -18.67 -21.69
CA GLU A 56 -13.43 -18.95 -21.02
C GLU A 56 -13.32 -18.26 -19.67
N THR A 57 -13.74 -17.00 -19.56
CA THR A 57 -13.79 -16.28 -18.29
C THR A 57 -14.72 -16.98 -17.30
N ARG A 58 -15.90 -17.46 -17.74
CA ARG A 58 -16.82 -18.22 -16.89
C ARG A 58 -16.14 -19.48 -16.35
N LYS A 59 -15.59 -20.30 -17.25
CA LYS A 59 -14.87 -21.54 -16.87
C LYS A 59 -13.71 -21.23 -15.93
N CYS A 60 -12.95 -20.18 -16.21
CA CYS A 60 -11.85 -19.72 -15.36
C CYS A 60 -12.36 -19.44 -13.94
N LEU A 61 -13.43 -18.66 -13.78
CA LEU A 61 -13.95 -18.32 -12.46
C LEU A 61 -14.56 -19.51 -11.73
N GLU A 62 -15.29 -20.39 -12.43
CA GLU A 62 -15.84 -21.63 -11.85
C GLU A 62 -14.75 -22.53 -11.26
N THR A 63 -13.53 -22.54 -11.82
CA THR A 63 -12.39 -23.27 -11.22
C THR A 63 -11.81 -22.59 -9.98
N LYS A 64 -12.05 -21.28 -9.80
CA LYS A 64 -11.42 -20.48 -8.74
C LYS A 64 -12.35 -20.23 -7.55
N ILE A 65 -13.64 -20.10 -7.81
CA ILE A 65 -14.67 -19.83 -6.81
C ILE A 65 -15.97 -20.60 -7.10
N ASP A 66 -16.44 -21.30 -6.08
CA ASP A 66 -17.74 -21.95 -6.06
C ASP A 66 -18.65 -21.16 -5.10
N PRO A 67 -19.64 -20.42 -5.61
CA PRO A 67 -20.50 -19.58 -4.78
C PRO A 67 -21.28 -20.36 -3.72
N THR A 68 -21.68 -21.60 -4.01
CA THR A 68 -22.41 -22.45 -3.05
C THR A 68 -21.49 -22.85 -1.92
N LYS A 69 -20.26 -23.29 -2.25
CA LYS A 69 -19.25 -23.62 -1.25
C LYS A 69 -18.85 -22.42 -0.39
N VAL A 70 -18.70 -21.23 -0.98
CA VAL A 70 -18.40 -19.99 -0.24
C VAL A 70 -19.50 -19.69 0.78
N LYS A 71 -20.76 -19.81 0.38
CA LYS A 71 -21.92 -19.61 1.25
C LYS A 71 -21.89 -20.60 2.41
N ASP A 72 -21.71 -21.89 2.13
CA ASP A 72 -21.68 -22.93 3.15
C ASP A 72 -20.51 -22.72 4.14
N GLU A 73 -19.32 -22.36 3.64
CA GLU A 73 -18.16 -22.03 4.47
C GLU A 73 -18.41 -20.81 5.36
N LEU A 74 -19.08 -19.77 4.85
CA LEU A 74 -19.41 -18.57 5.62
C LEU A 74 -20.49 -18.81 6.67
N GLU A 75 -21.53 -19.57 6.37
CA GLU A 75 -22.58 -19.92 7.35
C GLU A 75 -22.02 -20.76 8.51
N GLU A 76 -21.06 -21.65 8.23
CA GLU A 76 -20.38 -22.40 9.29
C GLU A 76 -19.43 -21.49 10.09
N ALA A 77 -18.61 -20.70 9.41
CA ALA A 77 -17.67 -19.78 10.05
C ALA A 77 -18.38 -18.69 10.87
N LYS A 78 -19.61 -18.31 10.51
CA LYS A 78 -20.46 -17.39 11.29
C LYS A 78 -20.79 -17.96 12.67
N LYS A 79 -20.92 -19.28 12.82
CA LYS A 79 -21.20 -19.95 14.11
C LYS A 79 -19.98 -19.97 15.02
N THR A 80 -18.79 -20.11 14.45
CA THR A 80 -17.50 -20.20 15.17
C THR A 80 -16.83 -18.84 15.35
N GLY A 81 -17.24 -17.82 14.62
CA GLY A 81 -16.63 -16.49 14.61
C GLY A 81 -15.36 -16.39 13.77
N SER A 82 -15.10 -17.35 12.87
CA SER A 82 -13.87 -17.45 12.06
C SER A 82 -14.09 -17.10 10.58
N MET A 83 -14.96 -16.11 10.31
CA MET A 83 -15.30 -15.70 8.93
C MET A 83 -14.13 -15.03 8.20
N ASP A 84 -13.21 -14.41 8.95
CA ASP A 84 -11.97 -13.82 8.47
C ASP A 84 -11.08 -14.86 7.75
N GLU A 85 -11.01 -16.10 8.24
CA GLU A 85 -10.26 -17.17 7.57
C GLU A 85 -10.85 -17.51 6.18
N VAL A 86 -12.18 -17.51 6.09
CA VAL A 86 -12.89 -17.75 4.84
C VAL A 86 -12.67 -16.59 3.88
N PHE A 87 -12.82 -15.35 4.33
CA PHE A 87 -12.55 -14.19 3.49
C PHE A 87 -11.08 -14.12 3.07
N SER A 88 -10.13 -14.46 3.93
CA SER A 88 -8.70 -14.49 3.63
C SER A 88 -8.42 -15.39 2.44
N LYS A 89 -8.94 -16.62 2.48
CA LYS A 89 -8.82 -17.61 1.42
C LYS A 89 -9.31 -17.10 0.06
N TYR A 90 -10.42 -16.36 0.02
CA TYR A 90 -10.95 -15.82 -1.25
C TYR A 90 -10.32 -14.49 -1.66
N CYS A 91 -9.92 -13.65 -0.71
CA CYS A 91 -9.19 -12.40 -0.93
C CYS A 91 -7.79 -12.65 -1.53
N ASN A 92 -7.15 -13.77 -1.19
CA ASN A 92 -5.86 -14.17 -1.76
C ASN A 92 -5.93 -14.57 -3.24
N LYS A 93 -7.12 -14.90 -3.76
CA LYS A 93 -7.35 -15.25 -5.17
C LYS A 93 -7.67 -14.05 -6.06
N ARG A 94 -7.61 -12.82 -5.53
CA ARG A 94 -7.97 -11.58 -6.25
C ARG A 94 -7.25 -11.41 -7.58
N SER A 95 -5.95 -11.65 -7.61
CA SER A 95 -5.12 -11.57 -8.82
C SER A 95 -5.61 -12.57 -9.88
N GLU A 96 -5.91 -13.80 -9.47
CA GLU A 96 -6.39 -14.86 -10.36
C GLU A 96 -7.77 -14.51 -10.94
N TYR A 97 -8.67 -13.95 -10.12
CA TYR A 97 -9.98 -13.49 -10.61
C TYR A 97 -9.84 -12.34 -11.63
N LYS A 98 -8.94 -11.38 -11.35
CA LYS A 98 -8.65 -10.28 -12.26
C LYS A 98 -8.14 -10.80 -13.60
N GLU A 99 -7.22 -11.76 -13.60
CA GLU A 99 -6.72 -12.40 -14.81
C GLU A 99 -7.84 -13.05 -15.63
N CYS A 100 -8.76 -13.78 -14.98
CA CYS A 100 -9.92 -14.36 -15.67
C CYS A 100 -10.75 -13.30 -16.39
N ILE A 101 -10.94 -12.12 -15.78
CA ILE A 101 -11.82 -11.05 -16.27
C ILE A 101 -11.18 -10.23 -17.38
N LEU A 102 -9.88 -9.93 -17.25
CA LEU A 102 -9.17 -9.04 -18.17
C LEU A 102 -9.18 -9.55 -19.62
N LYS A 103 -9.19 -10.87 -19.83
CA LYS A 103 -9.30 -11.46 -21.17
C LYS A 103 -10.56 -10.99 -21.90
N THR A 104 -11.70 -11.07 -21.22
CA THR A 104 -12.98 -10.66 -21.81
C THR A 104 -13.09 -9.14 -21.92
N VAL A 105 -12.59 -8.39 -20.93
CA VAL A 105 -12.51 -6.92 -21.00
C VAL A 105 -11.76 -6.47 -22.26
N ASN A 106 -10.61 -7.06 -22.54
CA ASN A 106 -9.77 -6.64 -23.67
C ASN A 106 -10.47 -6.88 -25.01
N VAL A 107 -11.16 -8.01 -25.17
CA VAL A 107 -11.97 -8.27 -26.37
C VAL A 107 -13.18 -7.34 -26.44
N THR A 108 -13.79 -7.03 -25.30
CA THR A 108 -14.96 -6.11 -25.24
C THR A 108 -14.59 -4.69 -25.68
N LYS A 109 -13.37 -4.23 -25.35
CA LYS A 109 -12.88 -2.92 -25.78
C LYS A 109 -12.76 -2.80 -27.30
N GLU A 110 -12.57 -3.90 -28.02
CA GLU A 110 -12.56 -3.89 -29.49
C GLU A 110 -13.95 -3.54 -30.07
N CYS A 111 -15.04 -3.71 -29.31
CA CYS A 111 -16.39 -3.32 -29.72
C CYS A 111 -16.75 -1.86 -29.32
N MET A 112 -15.79 -1.11 -28.79
CA MET A 112 -16.01 0.19 -28.15
C MET A 112 -15.17 1.26 -28.83
N ASP A 113 -15.62 2.52 -28.75
CA ASP A 113 -14.76 3.65 -29.10
C ASP A 113 -13.80 4.01 -27.96
N GLU A 114 -12.85 4.91 -28.23
CA GLU A 114 -11.82 5.30 -27.27
C GLU A 114 -12.41 5.87 -25.98
N SER A 115 -13.52 6.62 -26.06
CA SER A 115 -14.15 7.21 -24.88
C SER A 115 -14.80 6.14 -23.99
N GLU A 116 -15.41 5.14 -24.61
CA GLU A 116 -16.04 3.99 -23.96
C GLU A 116 -15.00 3.04 -23.36
N SER A 117 -13.90 2.77 -24.08
CA SER A 117 -12.78 1.99 -23.56
C SER A 117 -12.17 2.64 -22.31
N ASN A 118 -12.00 3.97 -22.33
CA ASN A 118 -11.50 4.74 -21.19
C ASN A 118 -12.47 4.71 -20.00
N ALA A 119 -13.78 4.70 -20.26
CA ALA A 119 -14.80 4.51 -19.23
C ALA A 119 -14.69 3.12 -18.58
N VAL A 120 -14.51 2.07 -19.39
CA VAL A 120 -14.28 0.70 -18.89
C VAL A 120 -13.02 0.61 -18.04
N ASP A 121 -11.90 1.23 -18.45
CA ASP A 121 -10.67 1.29 -17.64
C ASP A 121 -10.86 2.00 -16.31
N THR A 122 -11.76 2.98 -16.27
CA THR A 122 -12.11 3.69 -15.04
C THR A 122 -12.96 2.81 -14.12
N VAL A 123 -13.91 2.06 -14.67
CA VAL A 123 -14.73 1.10 -13.92
C VAL A 123 -13.86 -0.02 -13.35
N ILE A 124 -12.91 -0.57 -14.12
CA ILE A 124 -12.00 -1.62 -13.63
C ILE A 124 -11.21 -1.13 -12.42
N ARG A 125 -10.63 0.07 -12.52
CA ARG A 125 -9.92 0.70 -11.39
C ARG A 125 -10.82 0.88 -10.17
N VAL A 126 -12.07 1.32 -10.36
CA VAL A 126 -13.02 1.45 -9.25
C VAL A 126 -13.26 0.09 -8.57
N ILE A 127 -13.42 -0.99 -9.33
CA ILE A 127 -13.61 -2.32 -8.75
C ILE A 127 -12.36 -2.82 -8.03
N GLU A 128 -11.17 -2.56 -8.54
CA GLU A 128 -9.92 -2.89 -7.84
C GLU A 128 -9.87 -2.21 -6.47
N GLU A 129 -10.19 -0.92 -6.41
CA GLU A 129 -10.24 -0.17 -5.15
C GLU A 129 -11.31 -0.71 -4.19
N ILE A 130 -12.46 -1.15 -4.70
CA ILE A 130 -13.51 -1.76 -3.87
C ILE A 130 -13.04 -3.11 -3.33
N GLY A 131 -12.38 -3.93 -4.16
CA GLY A 131 -11.76 -5.18 -3.76
C GLY A 131 -10.68 -4.98 -2.70
N ASP A 132 -9.85 -3.96 -2.85
CA ASP A 132 -8.79 -3.62 -1.88
C ASP A 132 -9.35 -3.09 -0.57
N PHE A 133 -10.43 -2.31 -0.63
CA PHE A 133 -11.14 -1.92 0.57
C PHE A 133 -11.74 -3.13 1.29
N ALA A 134 -12.45 -3.99 0.56
CA ALA A 134 -13.16 -5.15 1.11
C ALA A 134 -12.19 -6.16 1.73
N CYS A 135 -11.14 -6.51 1.01
CA CYS A 135 -10.11 -7.45 1.44
C CYS A 135 -9.01 -6.82 2.28
N TYR A 136 -9.29 -5.69 2.94
CA TYR A 136 -8.38 -5.12 3.92
C TYR A 136 -8.18 -6.09 5.08
N ARG A 137 -6.92 -6.37 5.43
CA ARG A 137 -6.54 -7.39 6.43
C ARG A 137 -7.28 -8.70 6.16
N ASP A 138 -7.07 -9.22 4.97
CA ASP A 138 -7.62 -10.51 4.57
C ASP A 138 -9.15 -10.64 4.71
N GLY A 139 -9.87 -9.51 4.67
CA GLY A 139 -11.33 -9.49 4.72
C GLY A 139 -11.94 -9.19 6.09
N ASP A 140 -11.17 -8.67 7.05
CA ASP A 140 -11.69 -8.17 8.34
C ASP A 140 -12.95 -7.30 8.18
N ARG A 141 -12.95 -6.41 7.18
CA ARG A 141 -14.09 -5.51 6.94
C ARG A 141 -15.31 -6.26 6.42
N LEU A 142 -15.12 -7.31 5.63
CA LEU A 142 -16.21 -8.18 5.18
C LEU A 142 -16.75 -9.00 6.35
N ALA A 143 -15.86 -9.58 7.18
CA ALA A 143 -16.25 -10.32 8.38
C ALA A 143 -17.07 -9.45 9.33
N MET A 144 -16.60 -8.24 9.64
CA MET A 144 -17.32 -7.29 10.49
C MET A 144 -18.64 -6.84 9.88
N PHE A 145 -18.67 -6.60 8.56
CA PHE A 145 -19.91 -6.22 7.88
C PHE A 145 -20.99 -7.30 7.96
N ILE A 146 -20.62 -8.56 7.73
CA ILE A 146 -21.54 -9.70 7.78
C ILE A 146 -21.94 -10.05 9.22
N ALA A 147 -21.00 -10.01 10.17
CA ALA A 147 -21.27 -10.26 11.59
C ALA A 147 -22.35 -9.33 12.15
N GLU A 148 -22.33 -8.06 11.74
CA GLU A 148 -23.28 -7.03 12.18
C GLU A 148 -24.56 -6.98 11.32
N GLY A 149 -24.85 -8.03 10.54
CA GLY A 149 -26.06 -8.14 9.73
C GLY A 149 -26.12 -7.14 8.57
N GLY A 150 -24.96 -6.69 8.09
CA GLY A 150 -24.88 -5.70 7.03
C GLY A 150 -25.45 -6.21 5.70
N SER A 151 -25.28 -7.49 5.38
CA SER A 151 -25.83 -8.11 4.18
C SER A 151 -27.36 -8.05 4.14
N GLU A 152 -28.00 -8.42 5.23
CA GLU A 152 -29.44 -8.45 5.41
C GLU A 152 -29.99 -7.03 5.40
N CYS A 153 -29.31 -6.10 6.08
CA CYS A 153 -29.73 -4.70 6.06
C CYS A 153 -29.67 -4.12 4.64
N VAL A 154 -28.53 -4.19 3.96
CA VAL A 154 -28.41 -3.62 2.61
C VAL A 154 -29.40 -4.26 1.63
N SER A 155 -29.62 -5.57 1.73
CA SER A 155 -30.61 -6.29 0.90
C SER A 155 -32.03 -5.74 1.12
N SER A 156 -32.43 -5.57 2.38
CA SER A 156 -33.74 -5.03 2.74
C SER A 156 -33.95 -3.57 2.30
N ARG A 157 -32.87 -2.84 2.06
CA ARG A 157 -32.88 -1.43 1.62
C ARG A 157 -32.57 -1.24 0.13
N SER A 158 -32.50 -2.33 -0.64
CA SER A 158 -32.06 -2.31 -2.04
C SER A 158 -32.86 -1.34 -2.93
N GLU A 159 -34.19 -1.26 -2.78
CA GLU A 159 -35.02 -0.30 -3.53
C GLU A 159 -34.70 1.15 -3.17
N GLN A 160 -34.47 1.45 -1.88
CA GLN A 160 -34.11 2.80 -1.46
C GLN A 160 -32.70 3.19 -1.94
N ILE A 161 -31.77 2.25 -1.95
CA ILE A 161 -30.44 2.46 -2.52
C ILE A 161 -30.53 2.72 -4.03
N LYS A 162 -31.39 2.01 -4.77
CA LYS A 162 -31.68 2.31 -6.18
C LYS A 162 -32.22 3.73 -6.33
N THR A 163 -33.16 4.14 -5.50
CA THR A 163 -33.70 5.52 -5.49
C THR A 163 -32.58 6.55 -5.29
N CYS A 164 -31.70 6.37 -4.30
CA CYS A 164 -30.55 7.25 -4.06
C CYS A 164 -29.67 7.43 -5.32
N ILE A 165 -29.43 6.35 -6.07
CA ILE A 165 -28.63 6.39 -7.30
C ILE A 165 -29.39 7.10 -8.43
N ASN A 166 -30.67 6.78 -8.61
CA ASN A 166 -31.49 7.26 -9.72
C ASN A 166 -31.74 8.76 -9.62
N GLU A 167 -32.11 9.24 -8.44
CA GLU A 167 -32.35 10.66 -8.17
C GLU A 167 -31.08 11.50 -8.39
N THR A 168 -29.93 10.95 -8.00
CA THR A 168 -28.65 11.65 -8.11
C THR A 168 -28.14 11.68 -9.55
N LEU A 169 -28.11 10.53 -10.22
CA LEU A 169 -27.52 10.44 -11.55
C LEU A 169 -28.50 10.86 -12.67
N LYS A 170 -29.80 11.03 -12.34
CA LYS A 170 -30.89 11.31 -13.29
C LYS A 170 -30.88 10.37 -14.49
N ILE A 171 -30.47 9.12 -14.27
CA ILE A 171 -30.49 8.09 -15.30
C ILE A 171 -31.83 7.38 -15.18
N ASP A 172 -32.55 7.27 -16.29
CA ASP A 172 -33.75 6.46 -16.36
C ASP A 172 -33.36 4.97 -16.27
N THR A 173 -33.47 4.42 -15.06
CA THR A 173 -33.12 3.04 -14.74
C THR A 173 -34.08 2.02 -15.31
N SER A 174 -35.21 2.44 -15.88
CA SER A 174 -36.06 1.55 -16.68
C SER A 174 -35.32 0.96 -17.89
N SER A 175 -34.27 1.65 -18.36
CA SER A 175 -33.33 1.20 -19.39
C SER A 175 -32.01 0.65 -18.86
N ILE A 176 -31.71 0.87 -17.56
CA ILE A 176 -30.58 0.21 -16.87
C ILE A 176 -31.08 -1.14 -16.40
N SER A 177 -31.34 -2.00 -17.36
CA SER A 177 -31.33 -3.42 -17.13
C SER A 177 -29.85 -3.85 -17.17
N PHE A 178 -29.39 -4.69 -16.23
CA PHE A 178 -28.03 -5.30 -16.16
C PHE A 178 -27.61 -6.13 -17.41
N THR A 179 -28.39 -5.99 -18.46
CA THR A 179 -28.73 -6.90 -19.54
C THR A 179 -28.59 -6.21 -20.88
N SER A 180 -28.80 -4.89 -20.89
CA SER A 180 -28.67 -3.99 -22.01
C SER A 180 -27.59 -2.97 -21.66
N LEU A 181 -26.43 -3.05 -22.32
CA LEU A 181 -25.55 -1.90 -22.41
C LEU A 181 -26.41 -0.73 -22.89
N PRO A 182 -26.51 0.39 -22.16
CA PRO A 182 -27.27 1.52 -22.63
C PRO A 182 -26.72 1.88 -24.02
N THR A 183 -27.62 2.03 -24.98
CA THR A 183 -27.29 2.35 -26.37
C THR A 183 -26.35 3.55 -26.44
N ASN A 184 -26.49 4.47 -25.49
CA ASN A 184 -25.54 5.52 -25.17
C ASN A 184 -24.87 5.22 -23.82
N LEU A 185 -23.63 4.72 -23.84
CA LEU A 185 -22.81 4.66 -22.64
C LEU A 185 -22.57 6.12 -22.21
N PRO A 186 -23.10 6.60 -21.07
CA PRO A 186 -22.78 7.95 -20.64
C PRO A 186 -21.27 8.02 -20.46
N ASN A 187 -20.65 9.07 -21.01
CA ASN A 187 -19.21 9.31 -20.89
C ASN A 187 -18.82 9.25 -19.40
N TRP A 188 -18.29 8.11 -18.95
CA TRP A 188 -17.89 7.87 -17.56
C TRP A 188 -16.50 8.45 -17.31
N LYS A 189 -16.31 9.69 -17.71
CA LYS A 189 -15.17 10.48 -17.29
C LYS A 189 -15.49 10.95 -15.89
N ILE A 190 -14.71 10.50 -14.90
CA ILE A 190 -14.84 10.97 -13.52
C ILE A 190 -14.43 12.44 -13.48
N ASP A 191 -15.43 13.30 -13.58
CA ASP A 191 -15.34 14.74 -13.52
C ASP A 191 -15.84 15.26 -12.16
N LYS A 192 -15.84 16.58 -11.98
CA LYS A 192 -16.14 17.19 -10.68
C LYS A 192 -17.55 16.87 -10.26
N LYS A 193 -18.46 16.94 -11.23
CA LYS A 193 -19.87 16.68 -11.04
C LYS A 193 -20.08 15.23 -10.62
N LYS A 194 -19.45 14.26 -11.28
CA LYS A 194 -19.53 12.85 -10.88
C LYS A 194 -18.98 12.57 -9.49
N CYS A 195 -17.98 13.32 -9.07
CA CYS A 195 -17.43 13.23 -7.71
C CYS A 195 -18.33 13.87 -6.64
N ASP A 196 -19.07 14.90 -7.01
CA ASP A 196 -20.11 15.50 -6.17
C ASP A 196 -21.34 14.56 -6.13
N ASP A 197 -21.74 13.97 -7.26
CA ASP A 197 -22.80 12.95 -7.36
C ASP A 197 -22.48 11.73 -6.47
N LEU A 198 -21.24 11.22 -6.47
CA LEU A 198 -20.82 10.15 -5.56
C LEU A 198 -20.98 10.52 -4.09
N LYS A 199 -20.79 11.81 -3.74
CA LYS A 199 -21.04 12.29 -2.38
C LYS A 199 -22.53 12.27 -2.05
N THR A 200 -23.37 12.72 -2.96
CA THR A 200 -24.82 12.72 -2.76
C THR A 200 -25.37 11.31 -2.61
N ILE A 201 -24.88 10.35 -3.41
CA ILE A 201 -25.22 8.92 -3.26
C ILE A 201 -24.75 8.41 -1.91
N GLN A 202 -23.49 8.67 -1.54
CA GLN A 202 -22.94 8.29 -0.25
C GLN A 202 -23.82 8.80 0.91
N ASP A 203 -24.08 10.10 0.95
CA ASP A 203 -24.84 10.74 2.02
C ASP A 203 -26.26 10.14 2.10
N CYS A 204 -26.91 9.87 0.96
CA CYS A 204 -28.23 9.23 0.89
C CYS A 204 -28.23 7.79 1.41
N VAL A 205 -27.31 6.95 0.90
CA VAL A 205 -27.22 5.53 1.26
C VAL A 205 -26.84 5.36 2.73
N VAL A 206 -25.82 6.09 3.20
CA VAL A 206 -25.37 6.01 4.59
C VAL A 206 -26.46 6.46 5.54
N THR A 207 -27.13 7.59 5.24
CA THR A 207 -28.26 8.08 6.06
C THR A 207 -29.40 7.06 6.12
N ASP A 208 -29.71 6.38 5.01
CA ASP A 208 -30.75 5.36 4.99
C ASP A 208 -30.39 4.16 5.86
N LEU A 209 -29.15 3.67 5.74
CA LEU A 209 -28.66 2.54 6.51
C LEU A 209 -28.56 2.87 8.00
N GLU A 210 -28.05 4.05 8.38
CA GLU A 210 -27.99 4.49 9.78
C GLU A 210 -29.36 4.55 10.46
N LYS A 211 -30.41 4.91 9.71
CA LYS A 211 -31.77 5.06 10.25
C LYS A 211 -32.56 3.75 10.30
N ASN A 212 -32.30 2.84 9.37
CA ASN A 212 -33.15 1.66 9.15
C ASN A 212 -32.45 0.34 9.45
N CYS A 213 -31.12 0.30 9.60
CA CYS A 213 -30.42 -0.86 10.11
C CYS A 213 -30.46 -0.92 11.64
N LYS A 214 -30.42 -2.13 12.19
CA LYS A 214 -30.32 -2.35 13.64
C LYS A 214 -28.97 -1.90 14.20
N ASP A 215 -27.90 -2.13 13.45
CA ASP A 215 -26.54 -1.73 13.79
C ASP A 215 -26.04 -0.65 12.81
N THR A 216 -25.22 0.28 13.29
CA THR A 216 -24.64 1.36 12.47
C THR A 216 -23.33 0.97 11.80
N THR A 217 -22.72 -0.14 12.22
CA THR A 217 -21.46 -0.67 11.68
C THR A 217 -21.54 -0.93 10.18
N PRO A 218 -22.61 -1.54 9.62
CA PRO A 218 -22.78 -1.64 8.18
C PRO A 218 -22.75 -0.29 7.46
N ALA A 219 -23.44 0.72 8.02
CA ALA A 219 -23.46 2.07 7.45
C ALA A 219 -22.07 2.73 7.50
N ASN A 220 -21.33 2.57 8.61
CA ASN A 220 -19.96 3.06 8.77
C ASN A 220 -18.97 2.42 7.79
N ILE A 221 -19.11 1.12 7.53
CA ILE A 221 -18.28 0.40 6.55
C ILE A 221 -18.58 0.88 5.13
N ILE A 222 -19.86 1.06 4.78
CA ILE A 222 -20.29 1.59 3.47
C ILE A 222 -19.83 3.05 3.30
N ASP A 223 -19.92 3.88 4.34
CA ASP A 223 -19.39 5.25 4.34
C ASP A 223 -17.87 5.26 4.10
N ALA A 224 -17.15 4.38 4.80
CA ALA A 224 -15.71 4.22 4.62
C ALA A 224 -15.35 3.73 3.21
N LEU A 225 -16.16 2.85 2.61
CA LEU A 225 -16.01 2.40 1.22
C LEU A 225 -16.19 3.57 0.25
N PHE A 226 -17.26 4.34 0.37
CA PHE A 226 -17.49 5.52 -0.48
C PHE A 226 -16.36 6.54 -0.33
N LYS A 227 -15.91 6.80 0.90
CA LYS A 227 -14.76 7.69 1.16
C LYS A 227 -13.49 7.15 0.50
N PHE A 228 -13.25 5.84 0.53
CA PHE A 228 -12.10 5.19 -0.10
C PHE A 228 -12.17 5.33 -1.63
N VAL A 229 -13.27 4.91 -2.25
CA VAL A 229 -13.49 4.99 -3.69
C VAL A 229 -13.39 6.43 -4.18
N LYS A 230 -14.08 7.37 -3.52
CA LYS A 230 -14.02 8.80 -3.85
C LYS A 230 -12.60 9.33 -3.70
N LYS A 231 -11.91 8.98 -2.61
CA LYS A 231 -10.52 9.38 -2.41
C LYS A 231 -9.69 8.87 -3.58
N THR A 232 -9.82 7.65 -4.06
CA THR A 232 -8.96 7.17 -5.15
C THR A 232 -9.36 7.69 -6.54
N THR A 233 -10.65 7.77 -6.82
CA THR A 233 -11.16 8.03 -8.16
C THR A 233 -11.33 9.52 -8.48
N CYS A 234 -11.62 10.36 -7.49
CA CYS A 234 -11.89 11.80 -7.65
C CYS A 234 -10.68 12.73 -7.48
N LYS A 235 -9.48 12.17 -7.33
CA LYS A 235 -8.23 12.88 -6.97
C LYS A 235 -7.73 13.90 -7.99
N ASN A 236 -8.25 13.92 -9.22
CA ASN A 236 -7.76 14.82 -10.27
C ASN A 236 -8.38 16.22 -10.31
N ILE A 237 -9.29 16.57 -9.37
CA ILE A 237 -10.15 17.75 -9.58
C ILE A 237 -9.88 18.92 -8.65
N LYS A 238 -9.12 18.75 -7.58
CA LYS A 238 -8.33 19.84 -7.01
C LYS A 238 -7.03 19.27 -6.46
N LYS A 239 -5.92 19.54 -7.14
CA LYS A 239 -4.58 19.41 -6.57
C LYS A 239 -4.52 20.29 -5.32
N ARG A 240 -4.71 19.70 -4.13
CA ARG A 240 -3.97 20.19 -2.97
C ARG A 240 -2.55 19.65 -3.16
N ASN A 241 -1.66 20.51 -3.66
CA ASN A 241 -0.21 20.30 -3.70
C ASN A 241 0.28 19.92 -2.30
N THR A 242 0.19 18.64 -1.96
CA THR A 242 0.78 18.09 -0.75
C THR A 242 2.08 17.40 -1.16
N HIS A 243 3.09 18.27 -1.35
CA HIS A 243 4.34 18.11 -0.63
C HIS A 243 5.25 16.90 -0.96
N HIS A 244 5.29 16.43 -2.20
CA HIS A 244 6.38 15.54 -2.66
C HIS A 244 7.77 16.13 -2.34
N TRP A 245 7.95 17.44 -2.52
CA TRP A 245 9.18 18.15 -2.15
C TRP A 245 9.42 18.19 -0.63
N LYS A 246 8.38 18.25 0.20
CA LYS A 246 8.53 18.23 1.67
C LYS A 246 8.86 16.82 2.15
N ILE A 247 8.25 15.77 1.58
CA ILE A 247 8.63 14.38 1.90
C ILE A 247 10.10 14.13 1.54
N LYS A 248 10.54 14.57 0.34
CA LYS A 248 11.95 14.48 -0.08
C LYS A 248 12.89 15.30 0.81
N ARG A 249 12.50 16.54 1.16
CA ARG A 249 13.27 17.40 2.06
C ARG A 249 13.36 16.83 3.46
N ASP A 250 12.26 16.34 4.00
CA ASP A 250 12.16 15.83 5.35
C ASP A 250 12.86 14.46 5.48
N LEU A 251 12.81 13.58 4.47
CA LEU A 251 13.59 12.34 4.46
C LEU A 251 15.08 12.63 4.39
N ASN A 252 15.51 13.61 3.58
CA ASN A 252 16.89 14.08 3.60
C ASN A 252 17.26 14.65 4.98
N ILE A 253 16.42 15.50 5.57
CA ILE A 253 16.66 16.05 6.92
C ILE A 253 16.71 14.94 7.97
N HIS A 254 15.83 13.92 7.91
CA HIS A 254 15.80 12.83 8.87
C HIS A 254 16.95 11.85 8.68
N ALA A 255 17.34 11.52 7.45
CA ALA A 255 18.54 10.73 7.18
C ALA A 255 19.79 11.43 7.71
N ILE A 256 19.90 12.75 7.52
CA ILE A 256 20.98 13.57 8.09
C ILE A 256 20.88 13.63 9.64
N ARG A 257 19.67 13.69 10.21
CA ARG A 257 19.46 13.73 11.67
C ARG A 257 19.68 12.39 12.37
N MET A 258 19.42 11.25 11.72
CA MET A 258 19.81 9.94 12.26
C MET A 258 21.34 9.83 12.39
N ILE A 259 22.08 10.60 11.58
CA ILE A 259 23.54 10.72 11.63
C ILE A 259 23.97 11.88 12.55
N ASN A 260 23.04 12.61 13.20
CA ASN A 260 23.39 13.61 14.20
C ASN A 260 23.73 12.91 15.52
N SER A 261 24.83 12.17 15.47
CA SER A 261 25.39 11.25 16.45
C SER A 261 26.33 12.00 17.40
N SER A 262 26.00 13.23 17.80
CA SER A 262 26.87 14.07 18.62
C SER A 262 27.38 13.35 19.87
N ALA A 263 26.54 12.52 20.50
CA ALA A 263 26.93 11.69 21.65
C ALA A 263 27.96 10.59 21.29
N ILE A 264 27.83 9.93 20.12
CA ILE A 264 28.78 8.90 19.68
C ILE A 264 30.10 9.55 19.26
N HIS A 265 30.06 10.66 18.51
CA HIS A 265 31.27 11.40 18.14
C HIS A 265 32.00 11.93 19.36
N GLN A 266 31.27 12.46 20.34
CA GLN A 266 31.84 12.90 21.61
C GLN A 266 32.53 11.73 22.33
N ARG A 267 31.88 10.57 22.40
CA ARG A 267 32.47 9.38 23.03
C ARG A 267 33.72 8.89 22.30
N PHE A 268 33.71 8.92 20.98
CA PHE A 268 34.87 8.55 20.17
C PHE A 268 36.03 9.52 20.37
N ALA A 269 35.74 10.82 20.43
CA ALA A 269 36.74 11.84 20.73
C ALA A 269 37.35 11.61 22.13
N GLU A 270 36.52 11.35 23.14
CA GLU A 270 36.97 11.09 24.50
C GLU A 270 37.83 9.81 24.59
N GLU A 271 37.47 8.76 23.85
CA GLU A 271 38.28 7.54 23.79
C GLU A 271 39.62 7.79 23.07
N CYS A 272 39.64 8.58 21.99
CA CYS A 272 40.89 9.04 21.37
C CYS A 272 41.74 9.86 22.35
N LYS A 273 41.13 10.78 23.10
CA LYS A 273 41.83 11.62 24.09
C LYS A 273 42.48 10.78 25.18
N LYS A 274 41.76 9.77 25.66
CA LYS A 274 42.22 8.87 26.71
C LYS A 274 43.42 8.03 26.28
N ASN A 275 43.45 7.55 25.04
CA ASN A 275 44.46 6.62 24.56
C ASN A 275 45.62 7.29 23.79
N GLY A 276 45.36 8.43 23.14
CA GLY A 276 46.32 9.15 22.29
C GLY A 276 46.58 10.61 22.68
N GLY A 277 45.98 11.10 23.77
CA GLY A 277 46.16 12.47 24.26
C GLY A 277 45.39 13.52 23.48
N GLU A 278 45.68 14.81 23.75
CA GLU A 278 44.99 15.94 23.10
C GLU A 278 45.21 15.98 21.57
N GLU A 279 46.39 15.55 21.11
CA GLU A 279 46.67 15.52 19.66
C GLU A 279 45.74 14.56 18.92
N ALA A 280 45.49 13.37 19.47
CA ALA A 280 44.56 12.40 18.87
C ALA A 280 43.11 12.91 18.90
N TYR A 281 42.73 13.63 19.96
CA TYR A 281 41.43 14.30 20.05
C TYR A 281 41.24 15.34 18.94
N ASP A 282 42.23 16.21 18.74
CA ASP A 282 42.18 17.24 17.70
C ASP A 282 42.20 16.63 16.29
N GLN A 283 43.03 15.60 16.07
CA GLN A 283 43.08 14.88 14.80
C GLN A 283 41.74 14.21 14.47
N PHE A 284 41.04 13.65 15.47
CA PHE A 284 39.70 13.10 15.29
C PHE A 284 38.71 14.17 14.80
N TRP A 285 38.62 15.31 15.48
CA TRP A 285 37.68 16.36 15.11
C TRP A 285 38.00 16.97 13.74
N ASN A 286 39.28 17.13 13.42
CA ASN A 286 39.71 17.59 12.10
C ASN A 286 39.31 16.59 11.00
N ALA A 287 39.55 15.29 11.21
CA ALA A 287 39.16 14.26 10.24
C ALA A 287 37.64 14.15 10.07
N LEU A 288 36.88 14.28 11.16
CA LEU A 288 35.42 14.34 11.13
C LEU A 288 34.93 15.57 10.35
N HIS A 289 35.49 16.75 10.61
CA HIS A 289 35.14 17.97 9.90
C HIS A 289 35.47 17.89 8.40
N ASN A 290 36.64 17.36 8.06
CA ASN A 290 37.05 17.12 6.68
C ASN A 290 36.10 16.16 5.97
N SER A 291 35.71 15.08 6.65
CA SER A 291 34.72 14.12 6.13
C SER A 291 33.37 14.81 5.85
N GLN A 292 32.89 15.63 6.78
CA GLN A 292 31.64 16.38 6.63
C GLN A 292 31.68 17.36 5.45
N SER A 293 32.76 18.15 5.34
CA SER A 293 32.94 19.09 4.23
C SER A 293 33.03 18.38 2.88
N CYS A 294 33.64 17.20 2.83
CA CYS A 294 33.73 16.37 1.63
C CYS A 294 32.35 15.96 1.05
N PHE A 295 31.31 15.87 1.91
CA PHE A 295 29.93 15.57 1.47
C PHE A 295 29.10 16.77 1.03
N GLU A 296 29.54 18.02 1.24
CA GLU A 296 28.72 19.22 0.95
C GLU A 296 28.24 19.29 -0.51
N HIS A 297 29.05 18.77 -1.42
CA HIS A 297 28.78 18.77 -2.86
C HIS A 297 28.05 17.51 -3.35
N ASN A 298 27.95 16.48 -2.52
CA ASN A 298 27.43 15.17 -2.89
C ASN A 298 26.12 14.92 -2.18
N ARG A 299 25.00 15.11 -2.88
CA ARG A 299 23.66 14.91 -2.31
C ARG A 299 23.17 13.50 -2.61
N ILE A 300 22.78 12.78 -1.55
CA ILE A 300 22.14 11.47 -1.67
C ILE A 300 20.90 11.57 -2.57
N PHE A 301 20.70 10.56 -3.44
CA PHE A 301 19.68 10.50 -4.50
C PHE A 301 19.80 11.52 -5.65
N VAL A 302 20.78 12.42 -5.60
CA VAL A 302 21.14 13.29 -6.74
C VAL A 302 22.35 12.70 -7.47
N THR A 303 23.38 12.35 -6.69
CA THR A 303 24.57 11.66 -7.21
C THR A 303 24.24 10.20 -7.54
N PRO A 304 24.71 9.65 -8.68
CA PRO A 304 24.57 8.22 -8.99
C PRO A 304 25.07 7.33 -7.85
N LYS A 305 24.40 6.19 -7.61
CA LYS A 305 24.66 5.28 -6.47
C LYS A 305 26.15 4.98 -6.29
N GLN A 306 26.81 4.47 -7.33
CA GLN A 306 28.22 4.05 -7.23
C GLN A 306 29.17 5.22 -6.99
N GLU A 307 28.91 6.36 -7.62
CA GLU A 307 29.69 7.58 -7.41
C GLU A 307 29.54 8.09 -5.96
N TYR A 308 28.32 8.05 -5.41
CA TYR A 308 28.07 8.42 -4.03
C TYR A 308 28.75 7.46 -3.04
N LEU A 309 28.65 6.14 -3.24
CA LEU A 309 29.31 5.15 -2.38
C LEU A 309 30.85 5.24 -2.43
N ASN A 310 31.43 5.48 -3.61
CA ASN A 310 32.87 5.70 -3.74
C ASN A 310 33.31 7.00 -3.05
N THR A 311 32.49 8.03 -3.15
CA THR A 311 32.72 9.29 -2.43
C THR A 311 32.62 9.08 -0.93
N LEU A 312 31.64 8.32 -0.44
CA LEU A 312 31.51 7.96 0.97
C LEU A 312 32.81 7.36 1.49
N ARG A 313 33.29 6.28 0.87
CA ARG A 313 34.54 5.60 1.26
C ARG A 313 35.72 6.56 1.27
N ARG A 314 35.93 7.31 0.18
CA ARG A 314 37.04 8.26 0.05
C ARG A 314 36.98 9.37 1.10
N CYS A 315 35.79 9.91 1.37
CA CYS A 315 35.60 11.00 2.32
C CYS A 315 35.79 10.54 3.77
N THR A 316 35.56 9.26 4.07
CA THR A 316 35.64 8.73 5.45
C THR A 316 36.94 7.99 5.75
N ASP A 317 37.79 7.73 4.74
CA ASP A 317 39.02 6.94 4.88
C ASP A 317 40.00 7.48 5.92
N ASP A 318 40.26 8.80 5.88
CA ASP A 318 41.11 9.47 6.87
C ASP A 318 40.50 9.39 8.27
N HIS A 319 39.19 9.64 8.40
CA HIS A 319 38.49 9.56 9.67
C HIS A 319 38.50 8.16 10.29
N VAL A 320 38.32 7.12 9.47
CA VAL A 320 38.47 5.71 9.89
C VAL A 320 39.89 5.46 10.38
N THR A 321 40.90 5.84 9.59
CA THR A 321 42.32 5.64 9.93
C THR A 321 42.70 6.33 11.24
N LYS A 322 42.23 7.56 11.46
CA LYS A 322 42.49 8.31 12.70
C LYS A 322 41.82 7.68 13.91
N LEU A 323 40.57 7.24 13.77
CA LEU A 323 39.89 6.51 14.84
C LEU A 323 40.58 5.18 15.17
N GLU A 324 40.97 4.39 14.18
CA GLU A 324 41.68 3.13 14.39
C GLU A 324 43.03 3.33 15.09
N SER A 325 43.71 4.44 14.83
CA SER A 325 44.99 4.75 15.46
C SER A 325 44.88 5.09 16.95
N CYS A 326 43.72 5.62 17.37
CA CYS A 326 43.50 6.08 18.75
C CYS A 326 42.66 5.09 19.58
N PHE A 327 42.02 4.10 18.96
CA PHE A 327 41.20 3.11 19.66
C PHE A 327 42.05 1.95 20.21
N PRO A 328 41.67 1.38 21.36
CA PRO A 328 42.28 0.15 21.85
C PRO A 328 41.98 -1.01 20.89
N ASP A 329 42.83 -2.04 20.91
CA ASP A 329 42.80 -3.14 19.92
C ASP A 329 41.44 -3.84 19.82
N ASP A 330 40.72 -3.97 20.94
CA ASP A 330 39.40 -4.56 21.02
C ASP A 330 38.30 -3.69 20.41
N LEU A 331 38.56 -2.40 20.18
CA LEU A 331 37.62 -1.43 19.61
C LEU A 331 37.99 -0.99 18.19
N LYS A 332 39.19 -1.30 17.67
CA LYS A 332 39.62 -0.90 16.31
C LYS A 332 38.68 -1.33 15.19
N PHE A 333 37.80 -2.32 15.40
CA PHE A 333 36.79 -2.72 14.41
C PHE A 333 35.68 -1.67 14.20
N TYR A 334 35.43 -0.81 15.18
CA TYR A 334 34.27 0.08 15.20
C TYR A 334 34.17 1.05 14.02
N PRO A 335 35.23 1.78 13.67
CA PRO A 335 35.16 2.80 12.62
C PRO A 335 34.77 2.17 11.28
N LYS A 336 35.41 1.05 10.93
CA LYS A 336 35.09 0.29 9.72
C LYS A 336 33.68 -0.28 9.74
N LEU A 337 33.26 -0.88 10.86
CA LEU A 337 31.91 -1.43 11.02
C LEU A 337 30.82 -0.36 10.78
N LEU A 338 31.01 0.85 11.31
CA LEU A 338 30.06 1.95 11.13
C LEU A 338 29.97 2.39 9.67
N ILE A 339 31.11 2.51 8.98
CA ILE A 339 31.11 2.85 7.55
C ILE A 339 30.45 1.76 6.71
N GLU A 340 30.69 0.49 7.01
CA GLU A 340 30.05 -0.63 6.30
C GLU A 340 28.52 -0.64 6.49
N VAL A 341 28.02 -0.34 7.69
CA VAL A 341 26.58 -0.19 7.93
C VAL A 341 26.01 1.00 7.16
N VAL A 342 26.66 2.16 7.23
CA VAL A 342 26.21 3.36 6.51
C VAL A 342 26.19 3.09 5.00
N GLU A 343 27.22 2.43 4.47
CA GLU A 343 27.30 2.03 3.07
C GLU A 343 26.14 1.09 2.68
N ALA A 344 25.87 0.07 3.50
CA ALA A 344 24.78 -0.88 3.25
C ALA A 344 23.40 -0.20 3.28
N LEU A 345 23.15 0.68 4.26
CA LEU A 345 21.90 1.43 4.40
C LEU A 345 21.69 2.44 3.26
N ILE A 346 22.76 3.10 2.81
CA ILE A 346 22.71 3.97 1.62
C ILE A 346 22.43 3.12 0.38
N GLY A 347 23.09 1.98 0.24
CA GLY A 347 22.87 1.03 -0.86
C GLY A 347 21.40 0.62 -0.95
N PHE A 348 20.83 0.15 0.18
CA PHE A 348 19.42 -0.15 0.34
C PHE A 348 18.53 1.04 -0.05
N SER A 349 18.87 2.24 0.44
CA SER A 349 18.10 3.45 0.15
C SER A 349 18.06 3.76 -1.35
N TYR A 350 19.17 3.62 -2.07
CA TYR A 350 19.20 3.80 -3.52
C TYR A 350 18.38 2.76 -4.28
N ASP A 351 18.36 1.52 -3.80
CA ASP A 351 17.69 0.40 -4.48
C ASP A 351 16.18 0.40 -4.23
N HIS A 352 15.74 0.77 -3.02
CA HIS A 352 14.36 0.60 -2.57
C HIS A 352 13.64 1.91 -2.25
N LEU A 353 14.37 2.98 -1.91
CA LEU A 353 13.81 4.26 -1.49
C LEU A 353 14.07 5.38 -2.49
N ASN A 354 14.48 5.07 -3.73
CA ASN A 354 14.71 6.09 -4.74
C ASN A 354 13.43 6.90 -5.00
N LEU A 355 13.37 8.08 -4.39
CA LEU A 355 12.20 8.95 -4.34
C LEU A 355 11.74 9.41 -5.72
N ASN A 356 12.61 9.36 -6.73
CA ASN A 356 12.25 9.70 -8.10
C ASN A 356 11.40 8.60 -8.77
N LYS A 357 11.45 7.37 -8.24
CA LYS A 357 10.62 6.23 -8.67
C LYS A 357 9.37 6.06 -7.79
N LEU A 358 9.33 6.68 -6.61
CA LEU A 358 8.19 6.62 -5.72
C LEU A 358 7.06 7.53 -6.23
N THR A 359 6.05 6.91 -6.83
CA THR A 359 4.83 7.61 -7.20
C THR A 359 4.09 8.03 -5.92
N PRO A 360 3.38 9.18 -5.90
CA PRO A 360 2.54 9.61 -4.77
C PRO A 360 1.43 8.63 -4.37
N GLN A 361 1.27 7.55 -5.13
CA GLN A 361 0.26 6.50 -4.98
C GLN A 361 0.85 5.20 -4.41
N SER A 362 2.16 5.10 -4.21
CA SER A 362 2.78 3.91 -3.62
C SER A 362 2.41 3.76 -2.14
N ASP A 363 2.06 2.54 -1.72
CA ASP A 363 1.64 2.23 -0.34
C ASP A 363 2.70 2.59 0.70
N ILE A 364 3.97 2.59 0.30
CA ILE A 364 5.08 3.07 1.12
C ILE A 364 4.93 4.56 1.49
N VAL A 365 4.34 5.41 0.64
CA VAL A 365 4.09 6.83 0.96
C VAL A 365 3.01 6.94 2.04
N PHE A 366 1.97 6.09 2.01
CA PHE A 366 0.96 6.06 3.06
C PHE A 366 1.51 5.52 4.38
N CYS A 367 2.35 4.48 4.31
CA CYS A 367 3.10 3.96 5.44
C CYS A 367 3.96 5.07 6.08
N LEU A 368 4.79 5.77 5.28
CA LEU A 368 5.61 6.89 5.74
C LEU A 368 4.80 8.04 6.36
N GLN A 369 3.59 8.30 5.87
CA GLN A 369 2.68 9.30 6.47
C GLN A 369 2.15 8.85 7.84
N ARG A 370 1.83 7.57 8.03
CA ARG A 370 1.39 7.04 9.33
C ARG A 370 2.52 7.05 10.36
N LEU A 371 3.74 6.70 9.92
CA LEU A 371 4.94 6.73 10.75
C LEU A 371 5.28 8.13 11.27
N ARG A 372 4.77 9.18 10.64
CA ARG A 372 4.94 10.58 11.08
C ARG A 372 3.98 11.03 12.17
N THR A 373 2.96 10.23 12.51
CA THR A 373 2.04 10.61 13.59
C THR A 373 2.80 10.61 14.92
N SER A 374 2.49 11.56 15.81
CA SER A 374 3.19 11.70 17.09
C SER A 374 3.15 10.42 17.92
N GLY A 375 2.02 9.69 17.90
CA GLY A 375 1.90 8.39 18.56
C GLY A 375 2.79 7.31 17.96
N ALA A 376 2.95 7.28 16.63
CA ALA A 376 3.86 6.32 15.98
C ALA A 376 5.33 6.61 16.35
N VAL A 377 5.72 7.90 16.37
CA VAL A 377 7.07 8.30 16.79
C VAL A 377 7.32 7.93 18.26
N GLN A 378 6.33 8.12 19.14
CA GLN A 378 6.44 7.74 20.54
C GLN A 378 6.58 6.22 20.70
N ASN A 379 5.74 5.42 20.04
CA ASN A 379 5.81 3.96 20.11
C ASN A 379 7.14 3.42 19.59
N LEU A 380 7.68 4.02 18.52
CA LEU A 380 9.00 3.67 18.01
C LEU A 380 10.09 4.05 19.03
N SER A 381 9.98 5.24 19.63
CA SER A 381 10.88 5.67 20.70
C SER A 381 10.83 4.72 21.89
N GLU A 382 9.67 4.30 22.36
CA GLU A 382 9.51 3.33 23.46
C GLU A 382 10.11 1.97 23.12
N CYS A 383 9.97 1.53 21.87
CA CYS A 383 10.54 0.28 21.39
C CYS A 383 12.08 0.32 21.31
N ILE A 384 12.63 1.49 21.00
CA ILE A 384 14.07 1.75 20.91
C ILE A 384 14.66 2.09 22.30
N GLN A 385 13.88 2.68 23.20
CA GLN A 385 14.28 3.01 24.57
C GLN A 385 14.62 1.73 25.34
N GLY A 386 15.84 1.66 25.88
CA GLY A 386 16.38 0.47 26.53
C GLY A 386 17.12 -0.48 25.58
N LYS A 387 17.04 -0.25 24.27
CA LYS A 387 17.78 -0.99 23.23
C LYS A 387 18.82 -0.15 22.50
N THR A 388 18.95 1.14 22.79
CA THR A 388 20.03 1.95 22.21
C THR A 388 21.35 1.70 22.93
N PRO A 389 22.48 1.71 22.21
CA PRO A 389 23.79 1.60 22.84
C PRO A 389 23.97 2.75 23.83
N VAL A 390 23.65 3.99 23.43
CA VAL A 390 23.89 5.17 24.26
C VAL A 390 22.77 5.33 25.30
N GLN A 391 23.03 4.93 26.55
CA GLN A 391 22.21 5.28 27.72
C GLN A 391 22.40 6.77 28.09
N SER A 392 21.51 7.29 28.94
CA SER A 392 21.49 8.69 29.41
C SER A 392 22.76 9.15 30.15
N ASP A 393 23.65 8.22 30.52
CA ASP A 393 24.93 8.53 31.15
C ASP A 393 26.09 8.31 30.17
N VAL A 394 26.36 9.34 29.36
CA VAL A 394 27.41 9.33 28.31
C VAL A 394 28.81 9.13 28.91
N LEU A 395 29.02 9.55 30.17
CA LEU A 395 30.32 9.51 30.84
C LEU A 395 30.72 8.10 31.27
N ASN A 396 29.75 7.30 31.73
CA ASN A 396 29.99 5.94 32.20
C ASN A 396 29.76 4.85 31.14
N TYR A 397 29.40 5.24 29.92
CA TYR A 397 29.11 4.29 28.85
C TYR A 397 30.37 3.62 28.29
N GLN A 398 30.43 2.29 28.35
CA GLN A 398 31.47 1.50 27.70
C GLN A 398 31.04 1.10 26.29
N LEU A 399 31.93 1.27 25.31
CA LEU A 399 31.68 0.84 23.94
C LEU A 399 31.58 -0.70 23.88
N PRO A 400 30.45 -1.27 23.42
CA PRO A 400 30.26 -2.72 23.38
C PRO A 400 31.18 -3.39 22.34
N ASN A 401 31.57 -4.64 22.58
CA ASN A 401 32.28 -5.41 21.54
C ASN A 401 31.38 -5.67 20.31
N LYS A 402 31.98 -6.13 19.20
CA LYS A 402 31.28 -6.38 17.92
C LYS A 402 30.05 -7.26 18.09
N THR A 403 30.16 -8.35 18.84
CA THR A 403 29.06 -9.30 19.09
C THR A 403 27.87 -8.62 19.77
N SER A 404 28.14 -7.80 20.79
CA SER A 404 27.12 -7.05 21.51
C SER A 404 26.44 -5.99 20.64
N VAL A 405 27.21 -5.26 19.81
CA VAL A 405 26.65 -4.29 18.82
C VAL A 405 25.70 -5.00 17.87
N CYS A 406 26.14 -6.12 17.30
CA CYS A 406 25.35 -6.87 16.32
C CYS A 406 24.08 -7.47 16.92
N LYS A 407 24.15 -8.00 18.15
CA LYS A 407 22.97 -8.45 18.88
C LYS A 407 21.96 -7.32 19.08
N LEU A 408 22.45 -6.16 19.51
CA LEU A 408 21.62 -4.99 19.79
C LEU A 408 20.98 -4.43 18.51
N TRP A 409 21.67 -4.44 17.37
CA TRP A 409 21.06 -4.14 16.07
C TRP A 409 20.02 -5.16 15.65
N GLY A 410 20.22 -6.45 15.91
CA GLY A 410 19.20 -7.48 15.66
C GLY A 410 17.93 -7.25 16.48
N GLU A 411 18.06 -6.92 17.76
CA GLU A 411 16.91 -6.61 18.63
C GLU A 411 16.21 -5.30 18.24
N MET A 412 16.95 -4.32 17.73
CA MET A 412 16.43 -3.07 17.19
C MET A 412 15.71 -3.29 15.86
N ASP A 413 16.26 -4.13 14.98
CA ASP A 413 15.65 -4.51 13.73
C ASP A 413 14.32 -5.23 13.94
N GLU A 414 14.29 -6.22 14.84
CA GLU A 414 13.06 -6.94 15.19
C GLU A 414 11.98 -5.97 15.72
N CYS A 415 12.38 -5.08 16.62
CA CYS A 415 11.54 -4.01 17.15
C CYS A 415 11.00 -3.11 16.03
N PHE A 416 11.88 -2.61 15.16
CA PHE A 416 11.52 -1.74 14.04
C PHE A 416 10.57 -2.44 13.08
N ASN A 417 10.89 -3.66 12.67
CA ASN A 417 10.07 -4.48 11.77
C ASN A 417 8.67 -4.70 12.35
N ASN A 418 8.57 -5.09 13.63
CA ASN A 418 7.29 -5.26 14.30
C ASN A 418 6.51 -3.96 14.38
N PHE A 419 7.18 -2.84 14.66
CA PHE A 419 6.56 -1.52 14.67
C PHE A 419 6.04 -1.11 13.29
N ILE A 420 6.83 -1.28 12.22
CA ILE A 420 6.41 -0.97 10.85
C ILE A 420 5.24 -1.86 10.44
N LYS A 421 5.30 -3.17 10.70
CA LYS A 421 4.20 -4.11 10.39
C LYS A 421 2.89 -3.77 11.13
N ARG A 422 2.98 -3.24 12.35
CA ARG A 422 1.79 -2.79 13.10
C ARG A 422 1.23 -1.45 12.58
N THR A 423 2.12 -0.54 12.20
CA THR A 423 1.75 0.84 11.83
C THR A 423 1.32 0.95 10.37
N CYS A 424 2.00 0.21 9.50
CA CYS A 424 1.72 0.12 8.09
C CYS A 424 0.81 -1.09 7.83
N ALA A 425 -0.01 -1.03 6.77
CA ALA A 425 -0.82 -2.20 6.41
C ALA A 425 0.13 -3.34 6.00
N PRO A 426 -0.12 -4.60 6.41
CA PRO A 426 0.64 -5.74 5.93
C PRO A 426 0.49 -5.82 4.41
N ASP A 427 1.62 -5.70 3.72
CA ASP A 427 1.72 -5.72 2.26
C ASP A 427 3.05 -6.41 1.93
N ILE A 428 3.02 -7.26 0.91
CA ILE A 428 4.18 -7.97 0.37
C ILE A 428 5.30 -6.98 0.05
N ALA A 429 4.98 -5.78 -0.46
CA ALA A 429 6.00 -4.78 -0.74
C ALA A 429 6.68 -4.26 0.54
N VAL A 430 5.91 -4.05 1.62
CA VAL A 430 6.45 -3.64 2.92
C VAL A 430 7.34 -4.73 3.51
N ASP A 431 6.91 -5.99 3.47
CA ASP A 431 7.69 -7.11 4.00
C ASP A 431 9.01 -7.31 3.24
N VAL A 432 8.99 -7.18 1.91
CA VAL A 432 10.20 -7.23 1.08
C VAL A 432 11.15 -6.07 1.43
N ILE A 433 10.62 -4.85 1.59
CA ILE A 433 11.43 -3.68 1.97
C ILE A 433 12.04 -3.88 3.37
N LEU A 434 11.27 -4.38 4.33
CA LEU A 434 11.76 -4.67 5.68
C LEU A 434 12.82 -5.76 5.66
N GLY A 435 12.61 -6.85 4.91
CA GLY A 435 13.61 -7.90 4.76
C GLY A 435 14.93 -7.38 4.16
N ASN A 436 14.86 -6.55 3.12
CA ASN A 436 16.05 -5.94 2.52
C ASN A 436 16.73 -4.93 3.46
N PHE A 437 15.95 -4.21 4.28
CA PHE A 437 16.50 -3.32 5.32
C PHE A 437 17.25 -4.11 6.38
N THR A 438 16.64 -5.19 6.90
CA THR A 438 17.27 -6.10 7.86
C THR A 438 18.55 -6.70 7.30
N GLU A 439 18.52 -7.14 6.05
CA GLU A 439 19.70 -7.66 5.38
C GLU A 439 20.80 -6.60 5.29
N ALA A 440 20.47 -5.38 4.89
CA ALA A 440 21.43 -4.29 4.81
C ALA A 440 22.03 -3.91 6.17
N LEU A 441 21.20 -3.78 7.21
CA LEU A 441 21.62 -3.43 8.56
C LEU A 441 22.54 -4.49 9.18
N LEU A 442 22.21 -5.77 9.00
CA LEU A 442 22.94 -6.88 9.61
C LEU A 442 24.07 -7.43 8.74
N LYS A 443 24.23 -6.97 7.49
CA LYS A 443 25.29 -7.42 6.58
C LYS A 443 26.69 -7.32 7.21
N PRO A 444 27.10 -6.21 7.85
CA PRO A 444 28.44 -6.08 8.43
C PRO A 444 28.67 -6.96 9.68
N CYS A 445 27.61 -7.52 10.24
CA CYS A 445 27.67 -8.46 11.36
C CYS A 445 27.92 -9.91 10.94
N ARG A 446 27.83 -10.22 9.64
CA ARG A 446 28.03 -11.58 9.08
C ARG A 446 29.45 -11.81 8.57
N THR A 447 30.18 -10.72 8.31
CA THR A 447 31.61 -10.68 7.96
C THR A 447 32.45 -10.52 9.21
#